data_AF-K2RRW2-F1
#
_entry.id   AF-K2RRW2-F1
#
_cell.length_a   1.000
_cell.length_b   1.000
_cell.length_c   1.000
_cell.angle_alpha   90.00
_cell.angle_beta   90.00
_cell.angle_gamma   90.00
#
_symmetry.space_group_name_H-M   'P 1'
#
loop_
_entity.id
_entity.type
_entity.pdbx_description
1 polymer ?
#
loop_
_entity_poly.entity_id
_entity_poly.type
_entity_poly.pdbx_seq_one_letter_code
_entity_poly.pdbx_strand_id
1 'polypeptide(L)'
;MPGTTNDTHPPPQSQSVGMSSEPLLLCLVSHARSPPLHPKPALKFDLRSVPNPSRALRKSMTGKHATLRKELEKDPLFQAELGRARTTIKEAMAGFEADQQSAATGHSHPQAPGEDGERRANVFLVGCFCEAGKHRSPAFVESLAATGEWPQNCHIRIAHRELDEIADLQALIATSHSHREVRKQRQRKSARFPAQEDEIDELGA
;
A
#
# COMPACT_ATOMS: atom_id res chain seq x y z
N MET A 1 -44.14 4.38 55.82
CA MET A 1 -42.88 3.62 55.64
C MET A 1 -42.33 3.95 54.25
N PRO A 2 -41.43 4.93 54.12
CA PRO A 2 -40.78 5.22 52.84
C PRO A 2 -39.64 4.23 52.57
N GLY A 3 -39.65 3.63 51.38
CA GLY A 3 -38.60 2.73 50.89
C GLY A 3 -37.50 3.52 50.18
N THR A 4 -36.26 3.17 50.51
CA THR A 4 -35.00 3.71 50.00
C THR A 4 -34.73 3.23 48.57
N THR A 5 -34.44 4.16 47.65
CA THR A 5 -33.90 3.87 46.31
C THR A 5 -32.39 4.07 46.31
N ASN A 6 -31.63 3.01 45.98
CA ASN A 6 -30.18 3.05 45.79
C ASN A 6 -29.84 3.61 44.41
N ASP A 7 -29.27 4.81 44.37
CA ASP A 7 -28.57 5.38 43.22
C ASP A 7 -27.26 4.61 42.97
N THR A 8 -27.23 3.81 41.90
CA THR A 8 -26.00 3.16 41.40
C THR A 8 -25.54 3.93 40.18
N HIS A 9 -24.57 4.82 40.38
CA HIS A 9 -23.94 5.59 39.32
C HIS A 9 -22.88 4.72 38.60
N PRO A 10 -22.97 4.52 37.28
CA PRO A 10 -21.93 3.81 36.54
C PRO A 10 -20.64 4.67 36.45
N PRO A 11 -19.45 4.03 36.44
CA PRO A 11 -18.19 4.75 36.30
C PRO A 11 -18.04 5.35 34.88
N PRO A 12 -17.32 6.48 34.76
CA PRO A 12 -17.07 7.12 33.47
C PRO A 12 -16.20 6.22 32.59
N GLN A 13 -16.74 5.81 31.45
CA GLN A 13 -16.02 5.07 30.43
C GLN A 13 -14.93 5.96 29.85
N SER A 14 -13.66 5.64 30.12
CA SER A 14 -12.51 6.25 29.48
C SER A 14 -12.55 5.97 27.99
N GLN A 15 -13.01 6.93 27.20
CA GLN A 15 -12.90 6.90 25.75
C GLN A 15 -11.43 7.10 25.39
N SER A 16 -10.72 6.01 25.13
CA SER A 16 -9.41 6.06 24.48
C SER A 16 -9.60 6.73 23.13
N VAL A 17 -9.15 7.96 22.99
CA VAL A 17 -9.14 8.71 21.74
C VAL A 17 -8.31 7.89 20.76
N GLY A 18 -8.98 7.17 19.85
CA GLY A 18 -8.32 6.35 18.86
C GLY A 18 -7.41 7.24 18.03
N MET A 19 -6.09 7.01 18.13
CA MET A 19 -5.09 7.66 17.32
C MET A 19 -5.47 7.43 15.86
N SER A 20 -6.02 8.44 15.19
CA SER A 20 -6.48 8.30 13.81
C SER A 20 -5.25 8.11 12.93
N SER A 21 -4.91 6.85 12.65
CA SER A 21 -3.92 6.54 11.62
C SER A 21 -4.37 7.16 10.32
N GLU A 22 -3.46 7.78 9.59
CA GLU A 22 -3.78 8.25 8.25
C GLU A 22 -4.26 7.08 7.38
N PRO A 23 -5.24 7.30 6.49
CA PRO A 23 -5.73 6.26 5.61
C PRO A 23 -4.62 5.79 4.66
N LEU A 24 -4.47 4.47 4.54
CA LEU A 24 -3.55 3.82 3.62
C LEU A 24 -4.26 3.60 2.28
N LEU A 25 -3.59 3.92 1.17
CA LEU A 25 -4.10 3.65 -0.17
C LEU A 25 -3.34 2.47 -0.79
N LEU A 26 -4.01 1.32 -0.91
CA LEU A 26 -3.51 0.17 -1.65
C LEU A 26 -3.84 0.32 -3.14
N CYS A 27 -2.80 0.52 -3.96
CA CYS A 27 -2.93 0.61 -5.42
C CYS A 27 -2.56 -0.71 -6.07
N LEU A 28 -3.55 -1.44 -6.59
CA LEU A 28 -3.38 -2.67 -7.36
C LEU A 28 -3.34 -2.35 -8.85
N VAL A 29 -2.18 -2.51 -9.48
CA VAL A 29 -1.99 -2.17 -10.90
C VAL A 29 -1.71 -3.42 -11.69
N SER A 30 -2.60 -3.76 -12.62
CA SER A 30 -2.31 -4.77 -13.63
C SER A 30 -1.58 -4.16 -14.82
N HIS A 31 -0.57 -4.88 -15.32
CA HIS A 31 0.20 -4.45 -16.46
C HIS A 31 0.73 -5.60 -17.33
N ALA A 32 1.23 -5.29 -18.53
CA ALA A 32 2.04 -6.17 -19.37
C ALA A 32 3.48 -6.26 -18.85
N ARG A 33 4.20 -7.33 -19.22
CA ARG A 33 5.60 -7.54 -18.81
C ARG A 33 6.52 -6.37 -19.17
N SER A 34 6.28 -5.74 -20.32
CA SER A 34 7.07 -4.62 -20.82
C SER A 34 6.16 -3.49 -21.32
N PRO A 35 6.51 -2.21 -21.09
CA PRO A 35 7.61 -1.75 -20.23
C PRO A 35 7.34 -2.04 -18.75
N PRO A 36 8.33 -1.98 -17.84
CA PRO A 36 8.08 -2.03 -16.40
C PRO A 36 7.18 -0.88 -15.93
N LEU A 37 6.48 -1.07 -14.81
CA LEU A 37 5.76 0.02 -14.14
C LEU A 37 6.75 1.05 -13.59
N HIS A 38 6.44 2.33 -13.86
CA HIS A 38 7.08 3.49 -13.26
C HIS A 38 6.04 4.33 -12.52
N PRO A 39 6.30 4.68 -11.24
CA PRO A 39 7.44 4.26 -10.42
C PRO A 39 7.41 2.77 -10.04
N LYS A 40 8.53 2.27 -9.50
CA LYS A 40 8.70 0.85 -9.15
C LYS A 40 7.72 0.46 -8.03
N PRO A 41 6.86 -0.55 -8.23
CA PRO A 41 5.95 -1.02 -7.19
C PRO A 41 6.72 -1.66 -6.03
N ALA A 42 6.12 -1.58 -4.82
CA ALA A 42 6.65 -2.20 -3.62
C ALA A 42 6.67 -3.73 -3.74
N LEU A 43 5.61 -4.30 -4.32
CA LEU A 43 5.48 -5.74 -4.61
C LEU A 43 5.18 -5.99 -6.09
N LYS A 44 5.65 -7.14 -6.60
CA LYS A 44 5.41 -7.59 -7.97
C LYS A 44 4.96 -9.05 -8.00
N PHE A 45 3.91 -9.34 -8.76
CA PHE A 45 3.40 -10.69 -8.99
C PHE A 45 3.44 -11.04 -10.47
N ASP A 46 4.19 -12.09 -10.83
CA ASP A 46 4.28 -12.63 -12.19
C ASP A 46 3.24 -13.74 -12.38
N LEU A 47 2.25 -13.48 -13.22
CA LEU A 47 1.11 -14.36 -13.47
C LEU A 47 1.29 -15.16 -14.77
N ARG A 48 2.52 -15.26 -15.29
CA ARG A 48 2.77 -16.06 -16.50
C ARG A 48 2.74 -17.56 -16.24
N SER A 49 2.97 -17.99 -15.00
CA SER A 49 2.84 -19.38 -14.53
C SER A 49 1.39 -19.82 -14.40
N VAL A 50 0.46 -18.89 -14.20
CA VAL A 50 -0.99 -19.17 -14.17
C VAL A 50 -1.46 -19.61 -15.56
N PRO A 51 -2.30 -20.66 -15.65
CA PRO A 51 -2.91 -21.10 -16.91
C PRO A 51 -3.59 -19.97 -17.68
N ASN A 52 -3.48 -20.03 -19.00
CA ASN A 52 -4.16 -19.06 -19.86
C ASN A 52 -5.67 -19.37 -19.90
N PRO A 53 -6.53 -18.34 -19.91
CA PRO A 53 -7.95 -18.57 -20.16
C PRO A 53 -8.16 -19.12 -21.58
N SER A 54 -9.31 -19.77 -21.78
CA SER A 54 -9.64 -20.41 -23.06
C SER A 54 -9.52 -19.43 -24.24
N ARG A 55 -9.16 -19.96 -25.42
CA ARG A 55 -8.94 -19.13 -26.62
C ARG A 55 -10.18 -18.30 -26.98
N ALA A 56 -11.38 -18.88 -26.83
CA ALA A 56 -12.64 -18.20 -27.08
C ALA A 56 -12.78 -16.96 -26.18
N LEU A 57 -12.59 -17.12 -24.86
CA LEU A 57 -12.66 -16.03 -23.91
C LEU A 57 -11.59 -14.96 -24.15
N ARG A 58 -10.37 -15.35 -24.52
CA ARG A 58 -9.29 -14.39 -24.81
C ARG A 58 -9.59 -13.47 -26.00
N LYS A 59 -10.39 -13.93 -26.96
CA LYS A 59 -10.74 -13.16 -28.16
C LYS A 59 -11.80 -12.10 -27.88
N SER A 60 -12.76 -12.40 -27.01
CA SER A 60 -13.94 -11.55 -26.77
C SER A 60 -13.91 -10.79 -25.44
N MET A 61 -13.10 -11.21 -24.47
CA MET A 61 -13.12 -10.68 -23.11
C MET A 61 -11.73 -10.29 -22.62
N THR A 62 -11.73 -9.35 -21.68
CA THR A 62 -10.58 -8.95 -20.87
C THR A 62 -10.74 -9.47 -19.44
N GLY A 63 -9.68 -9.39 -18.64
CA GLY A 63 -9.73 -9.84 -17.24
C GLY A 63 -10.67 -9.03 -16.34
N LYS A 64 -11.21 -7.90 -16.80
CA LYS A 64 -12.26 -7.15 -16.09
C LYS A 64 -13.62 -7.86 -16.13
N HIS A 65 -13.82 -8.76 -17.10
CA HIS A 65 -15.11 -9.43 -17.27
C HIS A 65 -15.27 -10.57 -16.26
N ALA A 66 -16.36 -10.55 -15.50
CA ALA A 66 -16.66 -11.55 -14.48
C ALA A 66 -16.62 -13.00 -15.02
N THR A 67 -17.08 -13.23 -16.26
CA THR A 67 -17.04 -14.56 -16.89
C THR A 67 -15.62 -15.08 -17.04
N LEU A 68 -14.67 -14.24 -17.49
CA LEU A 68 -13.27 -14.64 -17.63
C LEU A 68 -12.62 -14.86 -16.25
N ARG A 69 -12.92 -13.98 -15.27
CA ARG A 69 -12.43 -14.15 -13.89
C ARG A 69 -12.88 -15.48 -13.29
N LYS A 70 -14.18 -15.78 -13.37
CA LYS A 70 -14.75 -17.05 -12.87
C LYS A 70 -14.12 -18.27 -13.52
N GLU A 71 -13.75 -18.18 -14.80
CA GLU A 71 -13.03 -19.28 -15.46
C GLU A 71 -11.64 -19.48 -14.88
N LEU A 72 -10.88 -18.41 -14.67
CA LEU A 72 -9.55 -18.49 -14.03
C LEU A 72 -9.63 -18.93 -12.57
N GLU A 73 -10.67 -18.52 -11.85
CA GLU A 73 -10.90 -18.86 -10.44
C GLU A 73 -11.20 -20.35 -10.21
N LYS A 74 -11.58 -21.11 -11.26
CA LYS A 74 -11.69 -22.58 -11.17
C LYS A 74 -10.34 -23.26 -11.08
N ASP A 75 -9.27 -22.59 -11.51
CA ASP A 75 -7.94 -23.18 -11.56
C ASP A 75 -7.24 -23.10 -10.18
N PRO A 76 -6.74 -24.22 -9.64
CA PRO A 76 -6.11 -24.24 -8.33
C PRO A 76 -4.81 -23.44 -8.27
N LEU A 77 -4.06 -23.29 -9.37
CA LEU A 77 -2.84 -22.48 -9.39
C LEU A 77 -3.17 -20.99 -9.31
N PHE A 78 -4.25 -20.55 -9.96
CA PHE A 78 -4.73 -19.18 -9.82
C PHE A 78 -5.15 -18.86 -8.38
N GLN A 79 -5.90 -19.76 -7.74
CA GLN A 79 -6.32 -19.60 -6.34
C GLN A 79 -5.14 -19.63 -5.36
N ALA A 80 -4.18 -20.54 -5.57
CA ALA A 80 -2.97 -20.59 -4.75
C ALA A 80 -2.15 -19.30 -4.86
N GLU A 81 -2.04 -18.75 -6.08
CA GLU A 81 -1.35 -17.48 -6.33
C GLU A 81 -2.08 -16.30 -5.67
N LEU A 82 -3.42 -16.25 -5.73
CA LEU A 82 -4.23 -15.25 -5.03
C LEU A 82 -4.00 -15.29 -3.53
N GLY A 83 -4.06 -16.49 -2.93
CA GLY A 83 -3.82 -16.69 -1.50
C GLY A 83 -2.42 -16.23 -1.08
N ARG A 84 -1.39 -16.63 -1.86
CA ARG A 84 -0.01 -16.20 -1.63
C ARG A 84 0.12 -14.68 -1.69
N ALA A 85 -0.34 -14.06 -2.77
CA ALA A 85 -0.22 -12.62 -2.98
C ALA A 85 -0.92 -11.84 -1.87
N ARG A 86 -2.11 -12.28 -1.45
CA ARG A 86 -2.86 -11.66 -0.37
C ARG A 86 -2.09 -11.65 0.94
N THR A 87 -1.55 -12.79 1.38
CA THR A 87 -0.75 -12.86 2.61
C THR A 87 0.46 -11.94 2.54
N THR A 88 1.21 -12.00 1.43
CA THR A 88 2.40 -11.15 1.24
C THR A 88 2.07 -9.66 1.25
N ILE A 89 0.96 -9.24 0.62
CA ILE A 89 0.57 -7.82 0.62
C ILE A 89 0.23 -7.36 2.04
N LYS A 90 -0.51 -8.16 2.82
CA LYS A 90 -0.87 -7.81 4.20
C LYS A 90 0.35 -7.63 5.10
N GLU A 91 1.28 -8.59 5.06
CA GLU A 91 2.51 -8.53 5.84
C GLU A 91 3.35 -7.29 5.47
N ALA A 92 3.46 -7.01 4.17
CA ALA A 92 4.21 -5.85 3.70
C ALA A 92 3.53 -4.51 4.03
N MET A 93 2.20 -4.45 4.03
CA MET A 93 1.44 -3.26 4.45
C MET A 93 1.63 -2.97 5.94
N ALA A 94 1.60 -3.99 6.81
CA ALA A 94 1.83 -3.81 8.24
C ALA A 94 3.24 -3.22 8.52
N GLY A 95 4.27 -3.73 7.83
CA GLY A 95 5.62 -3.15 7.92
C GLY A 95 5.69 -1.73 7.39
N PHE A 96 4.97 -1.43 6.30
CA PHE A 96 4.90 -0.09 5.73
C PHE A 96 4.24 0.92 6.68
N GLU A 97 3.18 0.55 7.40
CA GLU A 97 2.54 1.41 8.40
C GLU A 97 3.46 1.72 9.59
N ALA A 98 4.19 0.71 10.09
CA ALA A 98 5.13 0.88 11.19
C ALA A 98 6.29 1.84 10.84
N ASP A 99 6.83 1.73 9.61
CA ASP A 99 7.85 2.64 9.09
C ASP A 99 7.35 4.10 9.06
N GLN A 100 6.09 4.31 8.68
CA GLN A 100 5.50 5.64 8.57
C GLN A 100 5.27 6.29 9.95
N GLN A 101 4.80 5.50 10.94
CA GLN A 101 4.60 5.97 12.31
C GLN A 101 5.91 6.37 12.99
N SER A 102 6.95 5.54 12.85
CA SER A 102 8.28 5.81 13.44
C SER A 102 8.91 7.08 12.89
N ALA A 103 8.63 7.38 11.63
CA ALA A 103 9.22 8.54 10.99
C ALA A 103 8.46 9.85 11.32
N ALA A 104 7.18 9.78 11.71
CA ALA A 104 6.38 10.93 12.14
C ALA A 104 6.72 11.43 13.55
N THR A 105 7.18 10.55 14.45
CA THR A 105 7.56 10.88 15.82
C THR A 105 8.98 11.47 15.95
N GLY A 106 9.74 11.48 14.86
CA GLY A 106 11.20 11.58 14.91
C GLY A 106 11.86 12.95 14.70
N HIS A 107 11.17 14.10 14.56
CA HIS A 107 11.72 15.47 14.70
C HIS A 107 10.71 16.50 14.14
N SER A 108 9.95 17.14 15.01
CA SER A 108 9.14 18.32 14.70
C SER A 108 10.05 19.54 14.59
N HIS A 109 10.75 19.71 13.46
CA HIS A 109 11.24 21.04 13.12
C HIS A 109 10.01 21.86 12.70
N PRO A 110 9.67 22.99 13.35
CA PRO A 110 8.54 23.81 12.96
C PRO A 110 8.76 24.29 11.54
N GLN A 111 8.02 23.70 10.60
CA GLN A 111 8.00 24.10 9.21
C GLN A 111 6.86 25.12 9.07
N ALA A 112 7.21 26.33 8.61
CA ALA A 112 6.28 27.44 8.46
C ALA A 112 5.01 27.02 7.69
N PRO A 113 3.84 27.60 8.03
CA PRO A 113 2.57 27.27 7.40
C PRO A 113 2.55 27.82 5.97
N GLY A 114 3.04 27.02 5.03
CA GLY A 114 2.82 27.23 3.60
C GLY A 114 1.45 26.67 3.23
N GLU A 115 0.63 27.53 2.66
CA GLU A 115 -0.72 27.24 2.16
C GLU A 115 -0.65 26.16 1.07
N ASP A 116 -1.74 25.39 0.95
CA ASP A 116 -1.94 24.23 0.07
C ASP A 116 -1.50 22.88 0.68
N GLY A 117 -2.12 22.56 1.83
CA GLY A 117 -1.99 21.28 2.54
C GLY A 117 -2.63 20.10 1.80
N GLU A 118 -2.07 19.73 0.65
CA GLU A 118 -2.41 18.48 -0.04
C GLU A 118 -1.96 17.31 0.85
N ARG A 119 -2.93 16.71 1.56
CA ARG A 119 -2.70 15.57 2.46
C ARG A 119 -2.07 14.45 1.64
N ARG A 120 -0.85 14.09 2.01
CA ARG A 120 -0.07 13.05 1.34
C ARG A 120 -0.75 11.71 1.55
N ALA A 121 -1.23 11.08 0.48
CA ALA A 121 -1.73 9.73 0.57
C ALA A 121 -0.56 8.77 0.86
N ASN A 122 -0.71 7.92 1.87
CA ASN A 122 0.21 6.82 2.10
C ASN A 122 -0.06 5.73 1.05
N VAL A 123 0.64 5.78 -0.09
CA VAL A 123 0.39 4.89 -1.22
C VAL A 123 1.25 3.63 -1.15
N PHE A 124 0.62 2.47 -1.07
CA PHE A 124 1.24 1.15 -1.20
C PHE A 124 0.95 0.56 -2.58
N LEU A 125 1.95 0.59 -3.48
CA LEU A 125 1.80 0.18 -4.87
C LEU A 125 2.16 -1.31 -5.09
N VAL A 126 1.24 -2.06 -5.68
CA VAL A 126 1.42 -3.47 -6.06
C VAL A 126 1.26 -3.62 -7.57
N GLY A 127 2.27 -4.18 -8.23
CA GLY A 127 2.22 -4.49 -9.67
C GLY A 127 1.92 -5.96 -9.93
N CYS A 128 0.88 -6.26 -10.70
CA CYS A 128 0.58 -7.62 -11.15
C CYS A 128 0.72 -7.68 -12.67
N PHE A 129 1.49 -8.64 -13.20
CA PHE A 129 1.73 -8.68 -14.64
C PHE A 129 1.57 -10.05 -15.27
N CYS A 130 1.19 -10.03 -16.53
CA CYS A 130 1.26 -11.19 -17.41
C CYS A 130 1.90 -10.77 -18.73
N GLU A 131 1.83 -11.60 -19.77
CA GLU A 131 2.52 -11.30 -21.02
C GLU A 131 2.04 -9.98 -21.64
N ALA A 132 0.73 -9.83 -21.85
CA ALA A 132 0.14 -8.70 -22.57
C ALA A 132 -0.70 -7.75 -21.69
N GLY A 133 -0.88 -8.04 -20.39
CA GLY A 133 -1.64 -7.17 -19.48
C GLY A 133 -3.16 -7.16 -19.67
N LYS A 134 -3.74 -8.04 -20.50
CA LYS A 134 -5.18 -7.97 -20.87
C LYS A 134 -6.10 -8.98 -20.18
N HIS A 135 -5.57 -10.09 -19.69
CA HIS A 135 -6.38 -11.23 -19.21
C HIS A 135 -6.06 -11.61 -17.77
N ARG A 136 -4.95 -12.33 -17.56
CA ARG A 136 -4.58 -12.88 -16.24
C ARG A 136 -4.37 -11.79 -15.20
N SER A 137 -3.55 -10.78 -15.50
CA SER A 137 -3.25 -9.71 -14.54
C SER A 137 -4.45 -8.83 -14.18
N PRO A 138 -5.30 -8.37 -15.12
CA PRO A 138 -6.54 -7.68 -14.76
C PRO A 138 -7.50 -8.55 -13.93
N ALA A 139 -7.67 -9.82 -14.30
CA ALA A 139 -8.53 -10.73 -13.53
C ALA A 139 -8.01 -10.91 -12.10
N PHE A 140 -6.70 -11.06 -11.95
CA PHE A 140 -6.07 -11.27 -10.65
C PHE A 140 -6.23 -10.07 -9.70
N VAL A 141 -6.00 -8.84 -10.17
CA VAL A 141 -6.15 -7.64 -9.31
C VAL A 141 -7.60 -7.40 -8.93
N GLU A 142 -8.54 -7.70 -9.83
CA GLU A 142 -9.97 -7.64 -9.57
C GLU A 142 -10.39 -8.66 -8.50
N SER A 143 -9.93 -9.91 -8.62
CA SER A 143 -10.20 -10.95 -7.63
C SER A 143 -9.56 -10.62 -6.27
N LEU A 144 -8.35 -10.06 -6.24
CA LEU A 144 -7.71 -9.59 -5.00
C LEU A 144 -8.55 -8.51 -4.30
N ALA A 145 -9.01 -7.51 -5.04
CA ALA A 145 -9.81 -6.42 -4.48
C ALA A 145 -11.16 -6.91 -3.95
N ALA A 146 -11.78 -7.89 -4.62
CA ALA A 146 -13.10 -8.42 -4.25
C ALA A 146 -13.11 -9.23 -2.94
N THR A 147 -11.96 -9.65 -2.41
CA THR A 147 -11.89 -10.48 -1.18
C THR A 147 -12.43 -9.79 0.08
N GLY A 148 -12.39 -8.45 0.15
CA GLY A 148 -12.90 -7.67 1.28
C GLY A 148 -12.11 -7.80 2.59
N GLU A 149 -10.98 -8.50 2.60
CA GLU A 149 -10.24 -8.81 3.83
C GLU A 149 -9.02 -7.91 4.04
N TRP A 150 -9.13 -6.64 3.66
CA TRP A 150 -8.08 -5.63 3.81
C TRP A 150 -8.23 -4.87 5.15
N PRO A 151 -7.17 -4.23 5.68
CA PRO A 151 -7.27 -3.42 6.90
C PRO A 151 -8.38 -2.36 6.80
N GLN A 152 -9.08 -2.06 7.90
CA GLN A 152 -10.26 -1.18 7.90
C GLN A 152 -9.95 0.26 7.47
N ASN A 153 -8.71 0.70 7.68
CA ASN A 153 -8.17 2.01 7.29
C ASN A 153 -7.58 2.02 5.86
N CYS A 154 -7.76 0.94 5.08
CA CYS A 154 -7.19 0.78 3.75
C CYS A 154 -8.24 1.06 2.67
N HIS A 155 -7.97 2.04 1.81
CA HIS A 155 -8.70 2.23 0.56
C HIS A 155 -8.01 1.49 -0.57
N ILE A 156 -8.79 0.82 -1.43
CA ILE A 156 -8.26 0.08 -2.57
C ILE A 156 -8.53 0.89 -3.83
N ARG A 157 -7.50 1.03 -4.67
CA ARG A 157 -7.65 1.50 -6.06
C ARG A 157 -7.11 0.46 -7.01
N ILE A 158 -7.88 0.17 -8.04
CA ILE A 158 -7.51 -0.75 -9.11
C ILE A 158 -7.21 0.08 -10.36
N ALA A 159 -6.17 -0.29 -11.09
CA ALA A 159 -5.96 0.21 -12.44
C ALA A 159 -5.40 -0.87 -13.36
N HIS A 160 -5.77 -0.76 -14.63
CA HIS A 160 -5.32 -1.65 -15.69
C HIS A 160 -4.60 -0.84 -16.75
N ARG A 161 -3.26 -0.87 -16.75
CA ARG A 161 -2.44 -0.01 -17.62
C ARG A 161 -2.80 -0.17 -19.10
N GLU A 162 -3.08 -1.39 -19.55
CA GLU A 162 -3.41 -1.66 -20.94
C GLU A 162 -4.90 -1.53 -21.28
N LEU A 163 -5.77 -1.28 -20.30
CA LEU A 163 -7.23 -1.24 -20.50
C LEU A 163 -7.89 0.09 -20.09
N ASP A 164 -7.25 0.90 -19.25
CA ASP A 164 -7.78 2.15 -18.71
C ASP A 164 -6.91 3.36 -19.08
N GLU A 165 -7.48 4.56 -19.01
CA GLU A 165 -6.73 5.82 -19.00
C GLU A 165 -6.25 6.11 -17.57
N ILE A 166 -4.95 5.92 -17.31
CA ILE A 166 -4.41 5.89 -15.93
C ILE A 166 -3.68 7.19 -15.49
N ALA A 167 -3.97 8.33 -16.11
CA ALA A 167 -3.26 9.59 -15.85
C ALA A 167 -3.32 10.01 -14.37
N ASP A 168 -4.50 9.97 -13.76
CA ASP A 168 -4.71 10.39 -12.37
C ASP A 168 -3.99 9.47 -11.37
N LEU A 169 -3.97 8.16 -11.66
CA LEU A 169 -3.26 7.22 -10.80
C LEU A 169 -1.74 7.41 -10.91
N GLN A 170 -1.23 7.66 -12.12
CA GLN A 170 0.19 7.95 -12.32
C GLN A 170 0.60 9.21 -11.56
N ALA A 171 -0.22 10.27 -11.58
CA ALA A 171 0.02 11.49 -10.81
C ALA A 171 0.07 11.19 -9.29
N LEU A 172 -0.90 10.44 -8.77
CA LEU A 172 -0.98 10.07 -7.35
C LEU A 172 0.21 9.22 -6.87
N ILE A 173 0.64 8.27 -7.71
CA ILE A 173 1.79 7.42 -7.40
C ILE A 173 3.09 8.26 -7.48
N ALA A 174 3.22 9.14 -8.47
CA ALA A 174 4.42 9.98 -8.67
C ALA A 174 4.65 10.96 -7.51
N THR A 175 3.59 11.64 -7.04
CA THR A 175 3.67 12.55 -5.90
C THR A 175 4.13 11.81 -4.64
N SER A 176 3.58 10.62 -4.39
CA SER A 176 3.91 9.79 -3.23
C SER A 176 5.37 9.30 -3.23
N HIS A 177 5.90 8.91 -4.39
CA HIS A 177 7.28 8.42 -4.51
C HIS A 177 8.34 9.52 -4.36
N SER A 178 8.10 10.71 -4.91
CA SER A 178 9.03 11.85 -4.84
C SER A 178 9.39 12.19 -3.39
N HIS A 179 8.40 12.19 -2.50
CA HIS A 179 8.63 12.51 -1.08
C HIS A 179 9.42 11.42 -0.32
N ARG A 180 9.27 10.15 -0.68
CA ARG A 180 9.98 9.05 0.00
C ARG A 180 11.48 9.05 -0.33
N GLU A 181 11.84 9.32 -1.58
CA GLU A 181 13.24 9.40 -1.99
C GLU A 181 13.95 10.58 -1.33
N VAL A 182 13.29 11.75 -1.28
CA VAL A 182 13.81 12.92 -0.55
C VAL A 182 14.04 12.61 0.93
N ARG A 183 13.13 11.87 1.58
CA ARG A 183 13.27 11.49 3.00
C ARG A 183 14.45 10.55 3.24
N LYS A 184 14.60 9.51 2.41
CA LYS A 184 15.74 8.58 2.49
C LYS A 184 17.07 9.31 2.26
N GLN A 185 17.11 10.25 1.32
CA GLN A 185 18.32 11.02 1.04
C GLN A 185 18.73 11.91 2.23
N ARG A 186 17.76 12.53 2.93
CA ARG A 186 18.02 13.33 4.14
C ARG A 186 18.54 12.46 5.29
N GLN A 187 17.95 11.28 5.53
CA GLN A 187 18.42 10.35 6.57
C GLN A 187 19.86 9.88 6.31
N ARG A 188 20.21 9.53 5.06
CA ARG A 188 21.59 9.13 4.70
C ARG A 188 22.60 10.26 4.88
N LYS A 189 22.18 11.52 4.71
CA LYS A 189 23.06 12.69 4.86
C LYS A 189 23.31 13.02 6.34
N SER A 190 22.30 12.82 7.20
CA SER A 190 22.43 13.00 8.66
C SER A 190 23.27 11.90 9.32
N ALA A 191 23.20 10.66 8.82
CA ALA A 191 24.00 9.54 9.34
C ALA A 191 25.48 9.56 8.92
N ARG A 192 25.91 10.50 8.06
CA ARG A 192 27.29 10.56 7.52
C ARG A 192 28.22 11.52 8.27
N PHE A 193 27.73 12.21 9.30
CA PHE A 193 28.56 13.00 10.21
C PHE A 193 28.49 12.38 11.61
N PRO A 194 29.25 11.31 11.92
CA PRO A 194 29.56 11.05 13.32
C PRO A 194 30.33 12.28 13.84
N ALA A 195 29.85 12.87 14.93
CA ALA A 195 30.57 13.89 15.66
C ALA A 195 31.95 13.31 15.99
N GLN A 196 32.99 13.90 15.40
CA GLN A 196 34.35 13.68 15.85
C GLN A 196 34.43 14.42 17.18
N GLU A 197 34.19 13.69 18.27
CA GLU A 197 34.37 14.23 19.61
C GLU A 197 35.86 14.56 19.74
N ASP A 198 36.13 15.86 19.85
CA ASP A 198 37.43 16.42 20.14
C ASP A 198 37.92 15.85 21.48
N GLU A 199 38.79 14.84 21.42
CA GLU A 199 39.64 14.44 22.54
C GLU A 199 40.76 15.48 22.66
N ILE A 200 40.41 16.62 23.25
CA ILE A 200 41.35 17.60 23.78
C ILE A 200 41.44 17.33 25.27
N ASP A 201 42.60 16.83 25.70
CA ASP A 201 43.25 17.03 27.02
C ASP A 201 44.25 15.89 27.23
N GLU A 202 45.40 16.05 27.87
CA GLU A 202 46.19 17.17 28.36
C GLU A 202 47.41 16.46 29.02
N LEU A 203 48.62 17.03 28.92
CA LEU A 203 49.73 16.86 29.87
C LEU A 203 50.35 15.44 30.00
N GLY A 204 51.67 15.24 30.07
CA GLY A 204 52.79 16.12 30.36
C GLY A 204 53.93 15.25 30.91
N ALA A 205 55.16 15.73 30.69
CA ALA A 205 56.45 15.25 31.22
C ALA A 205 57.05 13.98 30.59
#